data_AF-A0A386ZEU7-F1
#
_entry.id   AF-A0A386ZEU7-F1
#
_cell.length_a   1.000
_cell.length_b   1.000
_cell.length_c   1.000
_cell.angle_alpha   90.00
_cell.angle_beta   90.00
_cell.angle_gamma   90.00
#
_symmetry.space_group_name_H-M   'P 1'
#
loop_
_entity.id
_entity.type
_entity.pdbx_description
1 polymer ?
#
loop_
_entity_poly.entity_id
_entity_poly.type
_entity_poly.pdbx_seq_one_letter_code
_entity_poly.pdbx_strand_id
1 'polypeptide(L)'
;MSSQDKMLTRIGGLLRQAESTDNEHEAEAFLAAAQRLATGSSVDLAVARAHIASRERRPTPTQRVIPIGAAGKRGLRTYVQLFVAIAAANDVRCDVARSSTTVYAYGFDTDIDTCEALYTSLLIQMVRASDQYIKSGSYKSATTEKVVVERRYGRVYHRPVEVPVAAVTARLNFQMAFAARIGRRLAEVKAEVETELVTADAAGRSEGGDTAAATGTALALRNKELELTDFYSRTSEARGTWQGPQASAGYSAAARRAGDRAGKAARLGSAPELGGARGQLPRGAGE
;
A
#
# COMPACT_ATOMS: atom_id res chain seq x y z
N MET A 1 24.23 13.57 1.47
CA MET A 1 23.12 12.59 1.41
C MET A 1 23.43 11.45 2.33
N SER A 2 22.55 11.20 3.31
CA SER A 2 22.68 10.05 4.23
C SER A 2 22.57 8.73 3.46
N SER A 3 22.98 7.61 4.07
CA SER A 3 22.80 6.27 3.47
C SER A 3 21.32 5.97 3.17
N GLN A 4 20.43 6.45 4.06
CA GLN A 4 18.98 6.30 3.94
C GLN A 4 18.43 7.09 2.75
N ASP A 5 18.89 8.33 2.54
CA ASP A 5 18.47 9.16 1.39
C ASP A 5 18.83 8.49 0.05
N LYS A 6 20.01 7.86 0.00
CA LYS A 6 20.48 7.13 -1.19
C LYS A 6 19.62 5.89 -1.45
N MET A 7 19.22 5.18 -0.40
CA MET A 7 18.32 4.03 -0.49
C MET A 7 16.95 4.45 -1.02
N LEU A 8 16.31 5.48 -0.44
CA LEU A 8 15.03 6.00 -0.91
C LEU A 8 15.11 6.52 -2.34
N THR A 9 16.22 7.15 -2.72
CA THR A 9 16.49 7.57 -4.11
C THR A 9 16.54 6.36 -5.06
N ARG A 10 17.15 5.25 -4.62
CA ARG A 10 17.26 4.02 -5.42
C ARG A 10 15.93 3.29 -5.52
N ILE A 11 15.18 3.18 -4.44
CA ILE A 11 13.79 2.69 -4.47
C ILE A 11 12.99 3.54 -5.47
N GLY A 12 12.99 4.86 -5.31
CA GLY A 12 12.34 5.77 -6.25
C GLY A 12 12.82 5.60 -7.70
N GLY A 13 14.09 5.25 -7.92
CA GLY A 13 14.66 4.95 -9.24
C GLY A 13 14.14 3.66 -9.86
N LEU A 14 14.13 2.55 -9.11
CA LEU A 14 13.55 1.28 -9.54
C LEU A 14 12.05 1.46 -9.83
N LEU A 15 11.39 2.27 -9.00
CA LEU A 15 9.99 2.61 -9.21
C LEU A 15 9.79 3.35 -10.55
N ARG A 16 10.60 4.37 -10.84
CA ARG A 16 10.55 5.07 -12.15
C ARG A 16 10.76 4.13 -13.33
N GLN A 17 11.68 3.17 -13.22
CA GLN A 17 11.92 2.19 -14.27
C GLN A 17 10.70 1.29 -14.50
N ALA A 18 10.08 0.82 -13.42
CA ALA A 18 8.88 -0.02 -13.49
C ALA A 18 7.75 0.62 -14.30
N GLU A 19 7.63 1.95 -14.25
CA GLU A 19 6.60 2.67 -15.00
C GLU A 19 6.96 3.08 -16.40
N SER A 20 8.23 3.35 -16.67
CA SER A 20 8.70 3.72 -18.00
C SER A 20 8.58 2.59 -19.02
N THR A 21 8.51 1.33 -18.56
CA THR A 21 8.38 0.16 -19.44
C THR A 21 6.92 -0.16 -19.74
N ASP A 22 6.66 -0.56 -20.98
CA ASP A 22 5.36 -1.07 -21.42
C ASP A 22 5.20 -2.58 -21.22
N ASN A 23 6.29 -3.27 -20.87
CA ASN A 23 6.29 -4.70 -20.60
C ASN A 23 5.86 -4.98 -19.15
N GLU A 24 4.73 -5.68 -18.97
CA GLU A 24 4.19 -6.05 -17.65
C GLU A 24 5.18 -6.86 -16.81
N HIS A 25 5.96 -7.75 -17.44
CA HIS A 25 6.94 -8.58 -16.74
C HIS A 25 8.15 -7.78 -16.24
N GLU A 26 8.61 -6.80 -17.02
CA GLU A 26 9.69 -5.91 -16.57
C GLU A 26 9.23 -4.99 -15.45
N ALA A 27 8.01 -4.45 -15.56
CA ALA A 27 7.43 -3.63 -14.51
C ALA A 27 7.29 -4.39 -13.19
N GLU A 28 6.88 -5.66 -13.26
CA GLU A 28 6.83 -6.56 -12.11
C GLU A 28 8.23 -6.84 -11.54
N ALA A 29 9.23 -7.07 -12.39
CA ALA A 29 10.60 -7.30 -11.94
C ALA A 29 11.21 -6.09 -11.22
N PHE A 30 11.01 -4.87 -11.74
CA PHE A 30 11.47 -3.64 -11.10
C PHE A 30 10.76 -3.38 -9.77
N LEU A 31 9.46 -3.69 -9.68
CA LEU A 31 8.72 -3.64 -8.42
C LEU A 31 9.30 -4.62 -7.40
N ALA A 32 9.44 -5.89 -7.78
CA ALA A 32 10.00 -6.90 -6.91
C ALA A 32 11.38 -6.45 -6.43
N ALA A 33 12.24 -5.92 -7.31
CA ALA A 33 13.53 -5.37 -6.93
C ALA A 33 13.43 -4.20 -5.93
N ALA A 34 12.47 -3.29 -6.08
CA ALA A 34 12.25 -2.19 -5.15
C ALA A 34 11.83 -2.69 -3.76
N GLN A 35 10.89 -3.64 -3.71
CA GLN A 35 10.46 -4.24 -2.43
C GLN A 35 11.57 -5.08 -1.81
N ARG A 36 12.35 -5.83 -2.60
CA ARG A 36 13.53 -6.57 -2.10
C ARG A 36 14.57 -5.64 -1.50
N LEU A 37 14.85 -4.52 -2.17
CA LEU A 37 15.77 -3.50 -1.65
C LEU A 37 15.25 -2.87 -0.35
N ALA A 38 13.95 -2.57 -0.28
CA ALA A 38 13.33 -2.03 0.93
C ALA A 38 13.42 -3.01 2.11
N THR A 39 13.02 -4.27 1.90
CA THR A 39 13.07 -5.31 2.93
C THR A 39 14.51 -5.60 3.35
N GLY A 40 15.44 -5.74 2.42
CA GLY A 40 16.87 -5.94 2.74
C GLY A 40 17.43 -4.78 3.56
N SER A 41 17.17 -3.54 3.15
CA SER A 41 17.62 -2.37 3.92
C SER A 41 16.98 -2.29 5.30
N SER A 42 15.71 -2.67 5.44
CA SER A 42 15.01 -2.73 6.73
C SER A 42 15.65 -3.76 7.67
N VAL A 43 16.03 -4.93 7.13
CA VAL A 43 16.73 -5.99 7.86
C VAL A 43 18.12 -5.52 8.28
N ASP A 44 18.90 -4.94 7.37
CA ASP A 44 20.24 -4.42 7.65
C ASP A 44 20.21 -3.35 8.75
N LEU A 45 19.22 -2.44 8.69
CA LEU A 45 19.01 -1.43 9.73
C LEU A 45 18.61 -2.06 11.05
N ALA A 46 17.79 -3.10 11.07
CA ALA A 46 17.43 -3.81 12.29
C ALA A 46 18.65 -4.47 12.94
N VAL A 47 19.48 -5.16 12.14
CA VAL A 47 20.73 -5.78 12.60
C VAL A 47 21.71 -4.73 13.11
N ALA A 48 21.97 -3.68 12.33
CA ALA A 48 22.84 -2.58 12.74
C ALA A 48 22.36 -1.94 14.05
N ARG A 49 21.04 -1.76 14.20
CA ARG A 49 20.40 -1.21 15.42
C ARG A 49 20.65 -2.09 16.64
N ALA A 50 20.65 -3.41 16.48
CA ALA A 50 20.92 -4.36 17.56
C ALA A 50 22.35 -4.22 18.12
N HIS A 51 23.31 -3.80 17.29
CA HIS A 51 24.71 -3.58 17.69
C HIS A 51 25.00 -2.20 18.30
N ILE A 52 24.04 -1.27 18.29
CA ILE A 52 24.22 0.05 18.93
C ILE A 52 24.15 -0.11 20.46
N ALA A 53 25.30 0.03 21.12
CA ALA A 53 25.43 -0.08 22.57
C ALA A 53 24.74 1.07 23.35
N SER A 54 24.78 2.29 22.81
CA SER A 54 24.13 3.46 23.43
C SER A 54 22.64 3.51 23.08
N ARG A 55 21.79 3.36 24.09
CA ARG A 55 20.32 3.38 23.92
C ARG A 55 19.82 4.74 23.40
N GLU A 56 20.45 5.84 23.77
CA GLU A 56 20.07 7.20 23.34
C GLU A 56 20.31 7.46 21.85
N ARG A 57 21.27 6.76 21.23
CA ARG A 57 21.59 6.90 19.80
C ARG A 57 20.85 5.89 18.93
N ARG A 58 20.10 4.97 19.55
CA ARG A 58 19.38 3.93 18.84
C ARG A 58 18.12 4.54 18.20
N PRO A 59 17.93 4.44 16.88
CA PRO A 59 16.68 4.85 16.25
C PRO A 59 15.48 4.18 16.94
N THR A 60 14.42 4.92 17.18
CA THR A 60 13.18 4.42 17.78
C THR A 60 12.01 4.59 16.82
N PRO A 61 10.94 3.80 16.95
CA PRO A 61 9.72 4.03 16.19
C PRO A 61 9.16 5.44 16.43
N THR A 62 8.55 6.02 15.39
CA THR A 62 7.92 7.33 15.40
C THR A 62 6.46 7.21 14.96
N GLN A 63 5.68 8.26 15.21
CA GLN A 63 4.32 8.41 14.69
C GLN A 63 4.32 9.50 13.61
N ARG A 64 3.71 9.21 12.46
CA ARG A 64 3.48 10.19 11.40
C ARG A 64 2.02 10.25 10.97
N VAL A 65 1.59 11.44 10.60
CA VAL A 65 0.23 11.70 10.13
C VAL A 65 0.23 11.70 8.61
N ILE A 66 -0.45 10.75 8.00
CA ILE A 66 -0.54 10.58 6.56
C ILE A 66 -1.91 11.07 6.07
N PRO A 67 -1.98 12.21 5.35
CA PRO A 67 -3.23 12.70 4.79
C PRO A 67 -3.65 11.82 3.59
N ILE A 68 -4.90 11.34 3.62
CA ILE A 68 -5.48 10.50 2.56
C ILE A 68 -6.36 11.32 1.63
N GLY A 69 -7.08 12.30 2.16
CA GLY A 69 -7.93 13.17 1.35
C GLY A 69 -8.88 14.03 2.18
N ALA A 70 -9.58 14.92 1.49
CA ALA A 70 -10.55 15.82 2.12
C ALA A 70 -11.83 15.10 2.56
N ALA A 71 -12.41 15.53 3.68
CA ALA A 71 -13.67 15.00 4.20
C ALA A 71 -14.82 15.09 3.17
N GLY A 72 -15.76 14.15 3.25
CA GLY A 72 -16.95 14.11 2.38
C GLY A 72 -16.71 13.52 0.98
N LYS A 73 -15.47 13.21 0.60
CA LYS A 73 -15.19 12.48 -0.65
C LYS A 73 -15.59 11.01 -0.50
N ARG A 74 -16.33 10.48 -1.47
CA ARG A 74 -16.68 9.05 -1.52
C ARG A 74 -15.45 8.23 -1.88
N GLY A 75 -15.26 7.09 -1.23
CA GLY A 75 -14.18 6.15 -1.54
C GLY A 75 -12.91 6.31 -0.71
N LEU A 76 -12.82 7.27 0.21
CA LEU A 76 -11.63 7.43 1.08
C LEU A 76 -11.20 6.12 1.78
N ARG A 77 -12.18 5.27 2.15
CA ARG A 77 -11.89 3.97 2.78
C ARG A 77 -11.08 3.02 1.89
N THR A 78 -11.22 3.08 0.56
CA THR A 78 -10.42 2.24 -0.36
C THR A 78 -9.00 2.79 -0.50
N TYR A 79 -8.83 4.12 -0.42
CA TYR A 79 -7.52 4.76 -0.38
C TYR A 79 -6.77 4.46 0.91
N VAL A 80 -7.47 4.51 2.06
CA VAL A 80 -6.94 4.01 3.34
C VAL A 80 -6.55 2.54 3.22
N GLN A 81 -7.41 1.71 2.60
CA GLN A 81 -7.13 0.28 2.45
C GLN A 81 -5.83 0.02 1.70
N LEU A 82 -5.56 0.79 0.65
CA LEU A 82 -4.29 0.70 -0.08
C LEU A 82 -3.10 1.02 0.82
N PHE A 83 -3.16 2.11 1.59
CA PHE A 83 -2.08 2.46 2.52
C PHE A 83 -1.87 1.37 3.58
N VAL A 84 -2.94 0.90 4.22
CA VAL A 84 -2.87 -0.15 5.25
C VAL A 84 -2.30 -1.45 4.68
N ALA A 85 -2.63 -1.80 3.43
CA ALA A 85 -2.09 -2.98 2.77
C ALA A 85 -0.57 -2.87 2.51
N ILE A 86 -0.09 -1.68 2.15
CA ILE A 86 1.35 -1.40 1.97
C ILE A 86 2.06 -1.42 3.33
N ALA A 87 1.49 -0.76 4.34
CA ALA A 87 2.04 -0.66 5.69
C ALA A 87 2.22 -2.03 6.34
N ALA A 88 1.24 -2.92 6.19
CA ALA A 88 1.31 -4.29 6.68
C ALA A 88 2.49 -5.10 6.08
N ALA A 89 2.88 -4.79 4.83
CA ALA A 89 4.01 -5.42 4.16
C ALA A 89 5.37 -4.75 4.43
N ASN A 90 5.40 -3.67 5.22
CA ASN A 90 6.60 -2.86 5.44
C ASN A 90 6.80 -2.49 6.93
N ASP A 91 6.33 -3.32 7.86
CA ASP A 91 6.51 -3.11 9.32
C ASP A 91 5.97 -1.77 9.85
N VAL A 92 4.84 -1.33 9.32
CA VAL A 92 4.16 -0.11 9.80
C VAL A 92 2.76 -0.46 10.31
N ARG A 93 2.46 -0.03 11.55
CA ARG A 93 1.12 -0.11 12.15
C ARG A 93 0.32 1.15 11.80
N CYS A 94 -1.00 1.03 11.75
CA CYS A 94 -1.87 2.13 11.31
C CYS A 94 -3.10 2.28 12.22
N ASP A 95 -3.36 3.50 12.66
CA ASP A 95 -4.69 3.93 13.09
C ASP A 95 -5.36 4.75 12.00
N VAL A 96 -6.68 4.69 11.93
CA VAL A 96 -7.45 5.39 10.90
C VAL A 96 -8.46 6.32 11.55
N ALA A 97 -8.44 7.60 11.17
CA ALA A 97 -9.46 8.55 11.59
C ALA A 97 -10.85 8.06 11.18
N ARG A 98 -11.88 8.33 12.00
CA ARG A 98 -13.27 7.90 11.73
C ARG A 98 -13.75 8.35 10.34
N SER A 99 -13.35 9.55 9.91
CA SER A 99 -13.64 10.15 8.61
C SER A 99 -12.91 9.49 7.43
N SER A 100 -11.92 8.62 7.70
CA SER A 100 -11.00 8.04 6.70
C SER A 100 -10.21 9.08 5.90
N THR A 101 -10.06 10.30 6.42
CA THR A 101 -9.30 11.39 5.79
C THR A 101 -7.80 11.32 6.09
N THR A 102 -7.44 10.57 7.12
CA THR A 102 -6.10 10.56 7.71
C THR A 102 -5.80 9.17 8.26
N VAL A 103 -4.56 8.72 8.07
CA VAL A 103 -3.97 7.54 8.70
C VAL A 103 -2.85 8.00 9.63
N TYR A 104 -2.78 7.45 10.83
CA TYR A 104 -1.65 7.62 11.74
C TYR A 104 -0.77 6.39 11.61
N ALA A 105 0.40 6.57 11.00
CA ALA A 105 1.38 5.51 10.77
C ALA A 105 2.36 5.46 11.94
N TYR A 106 2.63 4.26 12.45
CA TYR A 106 3.61 4.00 13.51
C TYR A 106 4.64 3.01 12.99
N GLY A 107 5.91 3.36 13.05
CA GLY A 107 6.98 2.59 12.40
C GLY A 107 8.34 3.26 12.57
N PHE A 108 9.41 2.63 12.10
CA PHE A 108 10.69 3.31 11.96
C PHE A 108 10.63 4.25 10.76
N ASP A 109 11.36 5.37 10.80
CA ASP A 109 11.27 6.42 9.78
C ASP A 109 11.43 5.91 8.35
N THR A 110 12.42 5.04 8.10
CA THR A 110 12.69 4.46 6.78
C THR A 110 11.56 3.55 6.28
N ASP A 111 10.88 2.85 7.19
CA ASP A 111 9.75 1.99 6.85
C ASP A 111 8.54 2.83 6.45
N ILE A 112 8.30 3.93 7.18
CA ILE A 112 7.23 4.88 6.88
C ILE A 112 7.50 5.59 5.54
N ASP A 113 8.74 6.05 5.31
CA ASP A 113 9.15 6.68 4.04
C ASP A 113 8.91 5.74 2.84
N THR A 114 9.23 4.45 3.01
CA THR A 114 8.96 3.42 2.00
C THR A 114 7.47 3.29 1.73
N CYS A 115 6.64 3.26 2.78
CA CYS A 115 5.19 3.20 2.64
C CYS A 115 4.63 4.40 1.89
N GLU A 116 5.10 5.62 2.18
CA GLU A 116 4.67 6.85 1.52
C GLU A 116 5.05 6.88 0.03
N ALA A 117 6.28 6.46 -0.30
CA ALA A 117 6.75 6.37 -1.67
C ALA A 117 5.94 5.36 -2.50
N LEU A 118 5.73 4.14 -1.96
CA LEU A 118 4.91 3.11 -2.58
C LEU A 118 3.46 3.60 -2.74
N TYR A 119 2.88 4.18 -1.69
CA TYR A 119 1.49 4.65 -1.68
C TYR A 119 1.23 5.70 -2.75
N THR A 120 2.11 6.69 -2.87
CA THR A 120 1.98 7.78 -3.85
C THR A 120 1.93 7.23 -5.28
N SER A 121 2.83 6.30 -5.60
CA SER A 121 2.87 5.63 -6.91
C SER A 121 1.61 4.77 -7.16
N LEU A 122 1.27 3.90 -6.20
CA LEU A 122 0.19 2.94 -6.32
C LEU A 122 -1.19 3.57 -6.38
N LEU A 123 -1.42 4.65 -5.64
CA LEU A 123 -2.70 5.33 -5.58
C LEU A 123 -3.08 5.89 -6.95
N ILE A 124 -2.11 6.50 -7.63
CA ILE A 124 -2.29 7.08 -8.97
C ILE A 124 -2.72 6.00 -9.97
N GLN A 125 -2.03 4.86 -9.96
CA GLN A 125 -2.36 3.76 -10.85
C GLN A 125 -3.71 3.15 -10.54
N MET A 126 -4.03 2.98 -9.25
CA MET A 126 -5.33 2.48 -8.84
C MET A 126 -6.46 3.38 -9.35
N VAL A 127 -6.30 4.71 -9.23
CA VAL A 127 -7.27 5.68 -9.73
C VAL A 127 -7.38 5.62 -11.27
N ARG A 128 -6.26 5.64 -11.98
CA ARG A 128 -6.23 5.56 -13.46
C ARG A 128 -6.88 4.28 -13.98
N ALA A 129 -6.49 3.11 -13.45
CA ALA A 129 -7.01 1.82 -13.86
C ALA A 129 -8.51 1.68 -13.51
N SER A 130 -8.92 2.18 -12.34
CA SER A 130 -10.32 2.18 -11.95
C SER A 130 -11.16 3.07 -12.86
N ASP A 131 -10.67 4.26 -13.23
CA ASP A 131 -11.36 5.16 -14.14
C ASP A 131 -11.47 4.58 -15.55
N GLN A 132 -10.43 3.90 -16.04
CA GLN A 132 -10.49 3.18 -17.31
C GLN A 132 -11.54 2.07 -17.29
N TYR A 133 -11.61 1.28 -16.21
CA TYR A 133 -12.61 0.23 -16.02
C TYR A 133 -14.04 0.78 -15.97
N ILE A 134 -14.27 1.93 -15.34
CA ILE A 134 -15.59 2.57 -15.34
C ILE A 134 -15.94 3.11 -16.73
N LYS A 135 -14.99 3.75 -17.43
CA LYS A 135 -15.21 4.28 -18.78
C LYS A 135 -15.49 3.18 -19.82
N SER A 136 -14.91 1.99 -19.66
CA SER A 136 -15.18 0.87 -20.58
C SER A 136 -16.62 0.37 -20.51
N GLY A 137 -17.37 0.70 -19.44
CA GLY A 137 -18.75 0.25 -19.25
C GLY A 137 -18.89 -1.25 -18.96
N SER A 138 -17.79 -2.00 -18.83
CA SER A 138 -17.81 -3.45 -18.61
C SER A 138 -18.53 -3.87 -17.31
N TYR A 139 -18.68 -2.94 -16.36
CA TYR A 139 -19.42 -3.18 -15.12
C TYR A 139 -20.96 -3.20 -15.32
N LYS A 140 -21.47 -2.64 -16.43
CA LYS A 140 -22.91 -2.48 -16.66
C LYS A 140 -23.64 -3.79 -16.90
N SER A 141 -22.95 -4.82 -17.36
CA SER A 141 -23.50 -6.17 -17.55
C SER A 141 -23.56 -6.98 -16.27
N ALA A 142 -22.95 -6.52 -15.17
CA ALA A 142 -23.04 -7.17 -13.88
C ALA A 142 -24.28 -6.71 -13.12
N THR A 143 -25.01 -7.66 -12.53
CA THR A 143 -26.10 -7.40 -11.59
C THR A 143 -25.62 -7.59 -10.15
N THR A 144 -26.33 -6.95 -9.21
CA THR A 144 -26.15 -7.12 -7.77
C THR A 144 -27.53 -7.27 -7.12
N GLU A 145 -27.64 -8.11 -6.11
CA GLU A 145 -28.87 -8.23 -5.34
C GLU A 145 -29.01 -7.03 -4.40
N LYS A 146 -30.14 -6.33 -4.51
CA LYS A 146 -30.53 -5.28 -3.57
C LYS A 146 -31.85 -5.67 -2.93
N VAL A 147 -31.89 -5.64 -1.59
CA VAL A 147 -33.13 -5.82 -0.85
C VAL A 147 -33.94 -4.52 -0.97
N VAL A 148 -35.05 -4.59 -1.70
CA VAL A 148 -36.02 -3.50 -1.81
C VAL A 148 -37.05 -3.65 -0.70
N VAL A 149 -37.29 -2.55 0.02
CA VAL A 149 -38.31 -2.47 1.06
C VAL A 149 -39.59 -1.97 0.42
N GLU A 150 -40.60 -2.84 0.34
CA GLU A 150 -41.91 -2.51 -0.22
C GLU A 150 -42.94 -2.42 0.92
N ARG A 151 -43.73 -1.34 0.95
CA ARG A 151 -44.85 -1.21 1.90
C ARG A 151 -46.16 -1.48 1.18
N ARG A 152 -46.85 -2.55 1.57
CA ARG A 152 -48.14 -2.95 1.00
C ARG A 152 -49.12 -3.26 2.11
N TYR A 153 -50.31 -2.66 2.07
CA TYR A 153 -51.37 -2.83 3.09
C TYR A 153 -50.89 -2.65 4.55
N GLY A 154 -50.04 -1.64 4.80
CA GLY A 154 -49.50 -1.38 6.14
C GLY A 154 -48.40 -2.34 6.62
N ARG A 155 -48.05 -3.38 5.84
CA ARG A 155 -46.98 -4.34 6.15
C ARG A 155 -45.73 -4.06 5.31
N VAL A 156 -44.56 -4.21 5.91
CA VAL A 156 -43.26 -4.06 5.26
C VAL A 156 -42.80 -5.42 4.73
N TYR A 157 -42.47 -5.48 3.45
CA TYR A 157 -41.93 -6.66 2.76
C TYR A 157 -40.50 -6.36 2.31
N HIS A 158 -39.62 -7.35 2.45
CA HIS A 158 -38.25 -7.31 1.95
C HIS A 158 -38.15 -8.25 0.76
N ARG A 159 -37.90 -7.72 -0.43
CA ARG A 159 -37.75 -8.52 -1.64
C ARG A 159 -36.35 -8.34 -2.23
N PRO A 160 -35.58 -9.42 -2.47
CA PRO A 160 -34.35 -9.31 -3.24
C PRO A 160 -34.70 -9.01 -4.71
N VAL A 161 -34.08 -7.98 -5.27
CA VAL A 161 -34.22 -7.61 -6.68
C VAL A 161 -32.82 -7.47 -7.27
N GLU A 162 -32.60 -8.10 -8.44
CA GLU A 162 -31.38 -7.88 -9.19
C GLU A 162 -31.41 -6.51 -9.88
N VAL A 163 -30.42 -5.69 -9.58
CA VAL A 163 -30.24 -4.37 -10.20
C VAL A 163 -28.86 -4.28 -10.84
N PRO A 164 -28.69 -3.53 -11.94
CA PRO A 164 -27.37 -3.27 -12.51
C PRO A 164 -26.44 -2.63 -11.48
N VAL A 165 -25.17 -3.03 -11.48
CA VAL A 165 -24.18 -2.46 -10.57
C VAL A 165 -24.00 -0.97 -10.85
N ALA A 166 -24.15 -0.12 -9.83
CA ALA A 166 -23.85 1.30 -9.94
C ALA A 166 -22.35 1.55 -10.17
N ALA A 167 -22.00 2.58 -10.94
CA ALA A 167 -20.60 2.91 -11.25
C ALA A 167 -19.75 3.12 -9.97
N VAL A 168 -20.34 3.75 -8.94
CA VAL A 168 -19.68 3.94 -7.64
C VAL A 168 -19.37 2.59 -6.98
N THR A 169 -20.34 1.66 -6.96
CA THR A 169 -20.16 0.32 -6.41
C THR A 169 -19.07 -0.46 -7.14
N ALA A 170 -19.08 -0.41 -8.48
CA ALA A 170 -18.05 -1.04 -9.31
C ALA A 170 -16.66 -0.47 -8.99
N ARG A 171 -16.53 0.87 -8.91
CA ARG A 171 -15.27 1.55 -8.58
C ARG A 171 -14.74 1.13 -7.20
N LEU A 172 -15.60 1.12 -6.17
CA LEU A 172 -15.19 0.74 -4.83
C LEU A 172 -14.73 -0.72 -4.78
N ASN A 173 -15.49 -1.65 -5.36
CA ASN A 173 -15.12 -3.06 -5.41
C ASN A 173 -13.79 -3.27 -6.16
N PHE A 174 -13.59 -2.56 -7.27
CA PHE A 174 -12.34 -2.56 -8.03
C PHE A 174 -11.15 -2.13 -7.15
N GLN A 175 -11.24 -0.94 -6.53
CA GLN A 175 -10.15 -0.38 -5.72
C GLN A 175 -9.84 -1.26 -4.51
N MET A 176 -10.87 -1.84 -3.87
CA MET A 176 -10.66 -2.77 -2.77
C MET A 176 -9.91 -4.03 -3.19
N ALA A 177 -10.11 -4.52 -4.43
CA ALA A 177 -9.44 -5.72 -4.92
C ALA A 177 -8.01 -5.40 -5.36
N PHE A 178 -7.81 -4.23 -5.97
CA PHE A 178 -6.49 -3.70 -6.29
C PHE A 178 -5.62 -3.61 -5.03
N ALA A 179 -6.10 -2.93 -3.98
CA ALA A 179 -5.38 -2.78 -2.71
C ALA A 179 -5.03 -4.15 -2.08
N ALA A 180 -5.99 -5.08 -2.06
CA ALA A 180 -5.75 -6.43 -1.53
C ALA A 180 -4.72 -7.22 -2.35
N ARG A 181 -4.70 -7.08 -3.67
CA ARG A 181 -3.70 -7.72 -4.53
C ARG A 181 -2.30 -7.16 -4.28
N ILE A 182 -2.17 -5.83 -4.17
CA ILE A 182 -0.90 -5.18 -3.86
C ILE A 182 -0.35 -5.64 -2.51
N GLY A 183 -1.17 -5.64 -1.46
CA GLY A 183 -0.74 -6.10 -0.14
C GLY A 183 -0.18 -7.53 -0.16
N ARG A 184 -0.83 -8.45 -0.89
CA ARG A 184 -0.32 -9.83 -1.06
C ARG A 184 1.02 -9.87 -1.78
N ARG A 185 1.18 -9.16 -2.90
CA ARG A 185 2.44 -9.14 -3.67
C ARG A 185 3.60 -8.62 -2.82
N LEU A 186 3.39 -7.52 -2.09
CA LEU A 186 4.43 -6.95 -1.23
C LEU A 186 4.77 -7.87 -0.06
N ALA A 187 3.77 -8.52 0.54
CA ALA A 187 3.97 -9.48 1.62
C ALA A 187 4.72 -10.75 1.16
N GLU A 188 4.41 -11.25 -0.03
CA GLU A 188 5.11 -12.39 -0.66
C GLU A 188 6.60 -12.06 -0.85
N VAL A 189 6.91 -10.92 -1.48
CA VAL A 189 8.31 -10.49 -1.68
C VAL A 189 9.02 -10.26 -0.34
N LYS A 190 8.36 -9.66 0.64
CA LYS A 190 8.93 -9.49 1.98
C LYS A 190 9.28 -10.83 2.61
N ALA A 191 8.35 -11.80 2.60
CA ALA A 191 8.57 -13.11 3.20
C ALA A 191 9.69 -13.89 2.51
N GLU A 192 9.79 -13.81 1.17
CA GLU A 192 10.91 -14.37 0.41
C GLU A 192 12.25 -13.81 0.89
N VAL A 193 12.37 -12.49 0.98
CA VAL A 193 13.63 -11.81 1.35
C VAL A 193 14.01 -12.06 2.80
N GLU A 194 13.06 -12.00 3.73
CA GLU A 194 13.34 -12.32 5.14
C GLU A 194 13.81 -13.76 5.29
N THR A 195 13.20 -14.70 4.56
CA THR A 195 13.63 -16.11 4.57
C THR A 195 15.02 -16.28 3.97
N GLU A 196 15.30 -15.62 2.84
CA GLU A 196 16.62 -15.65 2.19
C GLU A 196 17.72 -15.10 3.11
N LEU A 197 17.48 -13.95 3.75
CA LEU A 197 18.47 -13.32 4.62
C LEU A 197 18.67 -14.09 5.92
N VAL A 198 17.60 -14.63 6.52
CA VAL A 198 17.72 -15.48 7.72
C VAL A 198 18.43 -16.79 7.40
N THR A 199 18.18 -17.40 6.23
CA THR A 199 18.87 -18.64 5.84
C THR A 199 20.34 -18.37 5.48
N ALA A 200 20.66 -17.26 4.81
CA ALA A 200 22.02 -16.83 4.56
C ALA A 200 22.81 -16.58 5.86
N ASP A 201 22.19 -15.89 6.84
CA ASP A 201 22.76 -15.66 8.16
C ASP A 201 23.00 -16.99 8.92
N ALA A 202 22.13 -17.99 8.74
CA ALA A 202 22.34 -19.32 9.30
C ALA A 202 23.46 -20.11 8.58
N ALA A 203 23.56 -20.00 7.24
CA ALA A 203 24.48 -20.76 6.41
C ALA A 203 25.94 -20.25 6.47
N GLY A 204 26.17 -18.95 6.60
CA GLY A 204 27.51 -18.33 6.70
C GLY A 204 28.32 -18.74 7.95
N ARG A 205 27.84 -19.71 8.74
CA ARG A 205 28.39 -20.13 10.04
C ARG A 205 28.79 -21.59 10.16
N SER A 206 28.63 -22.41 9.12
CA SER A 206 29.19 -23.77 9.13
C SER A 206 30.73 -23.81 9.23
N GLU A 207 31.42 -22.67 9.23
CA GLU A 207 32.90 -22.58 9.30
C GLU A 207 33.48 -21.94 10.58
N GLY A 208 32.68 -21.45 11.55
CA GLY A 208 33.25 -20.81 12.76
C GLY A 208 32.23 -20.54 13.85
N GLY A 209 32.36 -21.25 14.97
CA GLY A 209 31.35 -21.31 16.03
C GLY A 209 31.14 -20.01 16.82
N ASP A 210 29.87 -19.69 17.09
CA ASP A 210 29.30 -19.38 18.41
C ASP A 210 27.77 -19.35 18.26
N THR A 211 27.05 -20.21 18.98
CA THR A 211 25.60 -20.45 18.79
C THR A 211 24.74 -19.22 19.14
N ALA A 212 25.28 -18.28 19.92
CA ALA A 212 24.59 -17.05 20.33
C ALA A 212 24.33 -16.10 19.15
N ALA A 213 25.23 -16.08 18.16
CA ALA A 213 25.14 -15.17 17.03
C ALA A 213 24.14 -15.65 15.96
N ALA A 214 23.90 -16.97 15.83
CA ALA A 214 22.93 -17.60 14.89
C ALA A 214 21.51 -17.03 15.00
N THR A 215 21.23 -16.46 16.15
CA THR A 215 20.00 -15.77 16.51
C THR A 215 19.96 -14.33 15.98
N GLY A 216 21.05 -13.76 15.46
CA GLY A 216 21.25 -12.31 15.26
C GLY A 216 20.21 -11.63 14.37
N THR A 217 20.03 -12.07 13.12
CA THR A 217 19.09 -11.43 12.19
C THR A 217 17.64 -11.68 12.60
N ALA A 218 17.28 -12.93 12.89
CA ALA A 218 15.95 -13.28 13.35
C ALA A 218 15.56 -12.57 14.67
N LEU A 219 16.51 -12.46 15.62
CA LEU A 219 16.34 -11.73 16.87
C LEU A 219 16.27 -10.23 16.64
N ALA A 220 17.06 -9.67 15.73
CA ALA A 220 17.00 -8.26 15.38
C ALA A 220 15.63 -7.87 14.80
N LEU A 221 15.10 -8.69 13.89
CA LEU A 221 13.75 -8.53 13.35
C LEU A 221 12.68 -8.68 14.44
N ARG A 222 12.82 -9.70 15.30
CA ARG A 222 11.87 -9.90 16.41
C ARG A 222 11.90 -8.73 17.40
N ASN A 223 13.08 -8.21 17.73
CA ASN A 223 13.24 -7.03 18.59
C ASN A 223 12.66 -5.77 17.95
N LYS A 224 12.84 -5.59 16.63
CA LYS A 224 12.18 -4.52 15.86
C LYS A 224 10.66 -4.60 15.98
N GLU A 225 10.07 -5.78 15.78
CA GLU A 225 8.63 -5.99 15.89
C GLU A 225 8.09 -5.73 17.30
N LEU A 226 8.80 -6.21 18.34
CA LEU A 226 8.42 -6.00 19.73
C LEU A 226 8.48 -4.53 20.11
N GLU A 227 9.54 -3.81 19.72
CA GLU A 227 9.68 -2.39 19.99
C GLU A 227 8.60 -1.56 19.30
N LEU A 228 8.26 -1.90 18.05
CA LEU A 228 7.15 -1.29 17.34
C LEU A 228 5.81 -1.55 18.04
N THR A 229 5.58 -2.80 18.48
CA THR A 229 4.34 -3.19 19.15
C THR A 229 4.18 -2.48 20.49
N ASP A 230 5.26 -2.36 21.26
CA ASP A 230 5.31 -1.63 22.53
C ASP A 230 5.15 -0.11 22.34
N PHE A 231 5.76 0.47 21.31
CA PHE A 231 5.54 1.87 20.97
C PHE A 231 4.09 2.13 20.57
N TYR A 232 3.53 1.28 19.70
CA TYR A 232 2.15 1.39 19.25
C TYR A 232 1.16 1.25 20.41
N SER A 233 1.34 0.28 21.31
CA SER A 233 0.44 0.08 22.45
C SER A 233 0.45 1.25 23.45
N ARG A 234 1.59 1.93 23.59
CA ARG A 234 1.74 3.11 24.47
C ARG A 234 1.25 4.41 23.85
N THR A 235 1.29 4.52 22.52
CA THR A 235 1.06 5.80 21.81
C THR A 235 -0.29 5.87 21.10
N SER A 236 -0.86 4.74 20.70
CA SER A 236 -2.14 4.72 19.99
C SER A 236 -3.30 5.20 20.86
N GLU A 237 -4.07 6.16 20.34
CA GLU A 237 -5.33 6.63 20.94
C GLU A 237 -6.56 5.92 20.35
N ALA A 238 -6.36 4.85 19.56
CA ALA A 238 -7.46 4.19 18.88
C ALA A 238 -8.41 3.51 19.86
N ARG A 239 -9.70 3.86 19.76
CA ARG A 239 -10.78 3.26 20.57
C ARG A 239 -11.42 2.03 19.93
N GLY A 240 -10.78 1.46 18.90
CA GLY A 240 -11.28 0.29 18.19
C GLY A 240 -10.53 -0.01 16.90
N THR A 241 -10.86 -1.14 16.29
CA THR A 241 -10.19 -1.63 15.08
C THR A 241 -10.87 -1.13 13.81
N TRP A 242 -10.10 -0.61 12.87
CA TRP A 242 -10.61 -0.23 11.56
C TRP A 242 -10.98 -1.47 10.72
N GLN A 243 -12.25 -1.59 10.35
CA GLN A 243 -12.81 -2.78 9.69
C GLN A 243 -12.74 -2.77 8.15
N GLY A 244 -11.91 -1.92 7.55
CA GLY A 244 -11.86 -1.83 6.09
C GLY A 244 -13.07 -1.13 5.44
N PRO A 245 -13.04 -0.87 4.14
CA PRO A 245 -14.23 -0.50 3.38
C PRO A 245 -15.28 -1.61 3.45
N GLN A 246 -16.47 -1.29 3.98
CA GLN A 246 -17.59 -2.22 3.95
C GLN A 246 -18.25 -2.22 2.57
N ALA A 247 -18.68 -3.39 2.10
CA ALA A 247 -19.45 -3.57 0.87
C ALA A 247 -20.90 -3.08 1.00
N SER A 248 -21.18 -2.07 1.84
CA SER A 248 -22.52 -1.50 2.00
C SER A 248 -23.06 -0.88 0.70
N ALA A 249 -22.18 -0.65 -0.29
CA ALA A 249 -22.53 -0.23 -1.64
C ALA A 249 -22.99 -1.38 -2.58
N GLY A 250 -23.00 -2.63 -2.12
CA GLY A 250 -23.22 -3.82 -2.96
C GLY A 250 -21.92 -4.48 -3.42
N TYR A 251 -22.02 -5.74 -3.82
CA TYR A 251 -20.88 -6.55 -4.25
C TYR A 251 -20.90 -6.75 -5.77
N SER A 252 -19.72 -6.65 -6.41
CA SER A 252 -19.56 -6.93 -7.84
C SER A 252 -18.33 -7.81 -8.07
N ALA A 253 -18.55 -9.10 -8.32
CA ALA A 253 -17.47 -10.05 -8.63
C ALA A 253 -16.66 -9.64 -9.85
N ALA A 254 -17.31 -9.12 -10.90
CA ALA A 254 -16.64 -8.65 -12.11
C ALA A 254 -15.68 -7.48 -11.81
N ALA A 255 -16.11 -6.51 -11.01
CA ALA A 255 -15.28 -5.39 -10.59
C ALA A 255 -14.11 -5.83 -9.70
N ARG A 256 -14.35 -6.78 -8.78
CA ARG A 256 -13.28 -7.37 -7.95
C ARG A 256 -12.22 -8.06 -8.80
N ARG A 257 -12.62 -8.88 -9.77
CA ARG A 257 -11.68 -9.54 -10.70
C ARG A 257 -10.91 -8.54 -11.55
N ALA A 258 -11.57 -7.49 -12.03
CA ALA A 258 -10.90 -6.43 -12.79
C ALA A 258 -9.88 -5.67 -11.93
N GLY A 259 -10.23 -5.32 -10.70
CA GLY A 259 -9.32 -4.67 -9.75
C GLY A 259 -8.16 -5.56 -9.34
N ASP A 260 -8.40 -6.85 -9.15
CA ASP A 260 -7.36 -7.84 -8.87
C ASP A 260 -6.36 -7.98 -10.02
N ARG A 261 -6.84 -8.08 -11.27
CA ARG A 261 -5.96 -8.08 -12.46
C ARG A 261 -5.16 -6.79 -12.57
N ALA A 262 -5.80 -5.64 -12.35
CA ALA A 262 -5.11 -4.35 -12.38
C ALA A 262 -4.06 -4.24 -11.27
N GLY A 263 -4.33 -4.79 -10.07
CA GLY A 263 -3.34 -4.83 -8.99
C GLY A 263 -2.18 -5.78 -9.30
N LYS A 264 -2.41 -6.83 -10.10
CA LYS A 264 -1.34 -7.71 -10.60
C LYS A 264 -0.47 -6.97 -11.63
N ALA A 265 -1.10 -6.26 -12.56
CA ALA A 265 -0.43 -5.50 -13.62
C ALA A 265 0.13 -4.13 -13.18
N ALA A 266 -0.10 -3.72 -11.92
CA ALA A 266 0.34 -2.42 -11.40
C ALA A 266 1.86 -2.29 -11.50
N ARG A 267 2.30 -1.21 -12.16
CA ARG A 267 3.68 -0.80 -12.47
C ARG A 267 4.09 0.33 -11.53
N LEU A 268 5.04 0.18 -10.62
CA LEU A 268 5.15 1.19 -9.56
C LEU A 268 6.15 2.32 -9.85
N GLY A 269 5.77 3.51 -10.34
CA GLY A 269 6.48 4.82 -10.21
C GLY A 269 6.35 5.97 -11.27
N SER A 270 5.26 6.79 -11.25
CA SER A 270 4.97 8.15 -11.80
C SER A 270 3.44 8.51 -11.97
N ALA A 271 3.02 9.61 -11.33
CA ALA A 271 2.30 10.73 -11.96
C ALA A 271 2.28 11.98 -11.08
N PRO A 272 1.76 13.11 -11.60
CA PRO A 272 2.18 13.81 -12.80
C PRO A 272 2.94 15.08 -12.40
N GLU A 273 3.75 15.60 -13.32
CA GLU A 273 4.14 17.00 -13.26
C GLU A 273 2.90 17.88 -13.37
N LEU A 274 2.66 18.73 -12.37
CA LEU A 274 1.88 19.95 -12.52
C LEU A 274 2.75 21.12 -12.09
N GLY A 275 3.27 21.86 -13.07
CA GLY A 275 3.93 23.14 -12.80
C GLY A 275 4.96 23.60 -13.84
N GLY A 276 4.66 23.59 -15.13
CA GLY A 276 5.51 24.19 -16.17
C GLY A 276 4.70 25.05 -17.13
N ALA A 277 4.50 26.33 -16.79
CA ALA A 277 3.92 27.30 -17.70
C ALA A 277 4.92 27.69 -18.80
N ARG A 278 4.39 27.76 -20.04
CA ARG A 278 4.69 28.70 -21.16
C ARG A 278 5.27 28.10 -22.45
N GLY A 279 4.59 28.49 -23.53
CA GLY A 279 5.13 28.72 -24.88
C GLY A 279 4.35 27.94 -25.95
N GLN A 280 3.69 28.51 -26.93
CA GLN A 280 3.37 29.89 -27.29
C GLN A 280 2.32 29.77 -28.41
N LEU A 281 1.27 30.59 -28.41
CA LEU A 281 0.41 30.75 -29.59
C LEU A 281 1.26 31.42 -30.69
N PRO A 282 1.27 30.92 -31.95
CA PRO A 282 1.82 31.69 -33.05
C PRO A 282 0.93 32.92 -33.26
N ARG A 283 1.53 34.10 -33.04
CA ARG A 283 0.98 35.37 -33.50
C ARG A 283 1.10 35.42 -35.02
N GLY A 284 0.01 35.79 -35.69
CA GLY A 284 0.07 36.24 -37.06
C GLY A 284 0.84 37.55 -37.19
N ALA A 285 1.69 37.60 -38.21
CA ALA A 285 2.12 38.74 -39.01
C ALA A 285 2.49 38.10 -40.36
N GLY A 286 1.95 38.48 -41.52
CA GLY A 286 1.76 39.84 -41.99
C GLY A 286 2.87 40.11 -43.00
N GLU A 287 2.67 39.61 -44.22
CA GLU A 287 3.12 40.16 -45.51
C GLU A 287 2.23 39.57 -46.61
#